data_AF-A0A015IGW4-F1
#
_entry.id   AF-A0A015IGW4-F1
#
_cell.length_a   1.000
_cell.length_b   1.000
_cell.length_c   1.000
_cell.angle_alpha   90.00
_cell.angle_beta   90.00
_cell.angle_gamma   90.00
#
_symmetry.space_group_name_H-M   'P 1'
#
loop_
_entity.id
_entity.type
_entity.pdbx_description
1 polymer ?
#
loop_
_entity_poly.entity_id
_entity_poly.type
_entity_poly.pdbx_seq_one_letter_code
_entity_poly.pdbx_strand_id
1 'polypeptide(L)'
;MSDNGAHYHSSELMAIIAHWNEWYQSEVCDWQFLEPGEAKTIIDSHHATIAHSIRRYVRIGYDVCEGKDIVEAAKHLSSISLANLEPD
;
A
#
# COMPACT_ATOMS: atom_id res chain seq x y z
N MET A 1 -6.46 -12.43 -36.99
CA MET A 1 -6.98 -11.54 -35.93
C MET A 1 -5.84 -11.34 -34.95
N SER A 2 -5.47 -10.09 -34.66
CA SER A 2 -4.28 -9.79 -33.85
C SER A 2 -4.57 -10.03 -32.38
N ASP A 3 -3.65 -10.70 -31.69
CA ASP A 3 -3.69 -10.91 -30.24
C ASP A 3 -3.41 -9.57 -29.53
N ASN A 4 -4.48 -8.86 -29.18
CA ASN A 4 -4.44 -7.62 -28.40
C ASN A 4 -4.51 -7.88 -26.88
N GLY A 5 -4.42 -9.13 -26.42
CA GLY A 5 -4.61 -9.48 -25.01
C GLY A 5 -3.63 -8.77 -24.07
N ALA A 6 -2.36 -8.67 -24.47
CA ALA A 6 -1.35 -7.92 -23.72
C ALA A 6 -1.61 -6.40 -23.71
N HIS A 7 -2.16 -5.86 -24.81
CA HIS A 7 -2.50 -4.44 -24.93
C HIS A 7 -3.72 -4.05 -24.07
N TYR A 8 -4.70 -4.94 -23.93
CA TYR A 8 -5.90 -4.69 -23.13
C TYR A 8 -5.58 -4.62 -21.62
N HIS A 9 -4.73 -5.52 -21.13
CA HIS A 9 -4.27 -5.50 -19.73
C HIS A 9 -3.49 -4.23 -19.39
N SER A 10 -2.71 -3.71 -20.34
CA SER A 10 -1.99 -2.45 -20.17
C SER A 10 -2.93 -1.24 -20.11
N SER A 11 -4.04 -1.22 -20.86
CA SER A 11 -5.00 -0.10 -20.81
C SER A 11 -5.80 -0.03 -19.51
N GLU A 12 -6.16 -1.17 -18.91
CA GLU A 12 -6.86 -1.19 -17.62
C GLU A 12 -5.97 -0.70 -16.48
N LEU A 13 -4.70 -1.12 -16.47
CA LEU A 13 -3.70 -0.63 -15.50
C LEU A 13 -3.53 0.89 -15.62
N MET A 14 -3.40 1.41 -16.84
CA MET A 14 -3.24 2.84 -17.08
C MET A 14 -4.48 3.65 -16.66
N ALA A 15 -5.69 3.08 -16.81
CA ALA A 15 -6.91 3.72 -16.32
C ALA A 15 -6.90 3.83 -14.78
N ILE A 16 -6.49 2.78 -14.07
CA ILE A 16 -6.38 2.81 -12.61
C ILE A 16 -5.34 3.85 -12.15
N ILE A 17 -4.18 3.91 -12.81
CA ILE A 17 -3.14 4.90 -12.50
C ILE A 17 -3.67 6.33 -12.72
N ALA A 18 -4.44 6.56 -13.80
CA ALA A 18 -4.99 7.88 -14.10
C ALA A 18 -5.98 8.40 -13.04
N HIS A 19 -6.73 7.50 -12.39
CA HIS A 19 -7.68 7.86 -11.32
C HIS A 19 -7.07 7.78 -9.92
N TRP A 20 -5.81 7.35 -9.77
CA TRP A 20 -5.20 7.09 -8.47
C TRP A 20 -5.19 8.32 -7.55
N ASN A 21 -4.85 9.49 -8.10
CA ASN A 21 -4.82 10.73 -7.34
C ASN A 21 -6.21 11.21 -6.94
N GLU A 22 -7.20 11.04 -7.82
CA GLU A 22 -8.60 11.39 -7.54
C GLU A 22 -9.15 10.55 -6.39
N TRP A 23 -8.84 9.25 -6.35
CA TRP A 23 -9.39 8.35 -5.34
C TRP A 23 -8.67 8.42 -4.00
N TYR A 24 -7.36 8.66 -3.99
CA TYR A 24 -6.53 8.50 -2.79
C TYR A 24 -5.70 9.73 -2.44
N GLN A 25 -5.85 10.84 -3.17
CA GLN A 25 -5.08 12.08 -3.01
C GLN A 25 -3.56 11.83 -3.00
N SER A 26 -3.14 10.76 -3.69
CA SER A 26 -1.75 10.27 -3.69
C SER A 26 -1.20 10.31 -5.11
N GLU A 27 0.05 10.74 -5.27
CA GLU A 27 0.71 10.77 -6.58
C GLU A 27 1.47 9.46 -6.82
N VAL A 28 1.36 8.89 -8.03
CA VAL A 28 2.20 7.76 -8.45
C VAL A 28 3.54 8.31 -8.91
N CYS A 29 4.55 8.26 -8.05
CA CYS A 29 5.85 8.86 -8.33
C CYS A 29 6.78 7.97 -9.18
N ASP A 30 6.66 6.65 -9.08
CA ASP A 30 7.46 5.68 -9.83
C ASP A 30 6.75 4.33 -9.93
N TRP A 31 7.16 3.47 -10.85
CA TRP A 31 6.64 2.12 -11.00
C TRP A 31 7.78 1.12 -11.22
N GLN A 32 7.73 0.01 -10.47
CA GLN A 32 8.69 -1.07 -10.58
C GLN A 32 8.00 -2.33 -11.10
N PHE A 33 8.52 -2.89 -12.18
CA PHE A 33 8.07 -4.21 -12.65
C PHE A 33 8.78 -5.30 -11.84
N LEU A 34 7.99 -6.21 -11.26
CA LEU A 34 8.48 -7.28 -10.40
C LEU A 34 7.94 -8.60 -10.93
N GLU A 35 8.74 -9.67 -10.80
CA GLU A 35 8.22 -11.00 -11.05
C GLU A 35 7.11 -11.33 -10.03
N PRO A 36 6.10 -12.15 -10.38
CA PRO A 36 4.99 -12.45 -9.48
C PRO A 36 5.41 -12.96 -8.09
N GLY A 37 6.48 -13.76 -8.03
CA GLY A 37 7.02 -14.28 -6.77
C GLY A 37 7.75 -13.22 -5.94
N GLU A 38 8.40 -12.26 -6.60
CA GLU A 38 9.11 -11.15 -5.97
C GLU A 38 8.12 -10.11 -5.42
N ALA A 39 7.14 -9.71 -6.24
CA ALA A 39 6.06 -8.82 -5.84
C ALA A 39 5.33 -9.36 -4.59
N LYS A 40 4.97 -10.64 -4.61
CA LYS A 40 4.34 -11.30 -3.47
C LYS A 40 5.21 -11.24 -2.21
N THR A 41 6.50 -11.53 -2.33
CA THR A 41 7.43 -11.55 -1.20
C THR A 41 7.60 -10.16 -0.59
N ILE A 42 7.71 -9.11 -1.41
CA ILE A 42 7.81 -7.72 -0.95
C ILE A 42 6.54 -7.30 -0.21
N ILE A 43 5.37 -7.56 -0.79
CA ILE A 43 4.07 -7.24 -0.18
C ILE A 43 3.88 -7.99 1.14
N ASP A 44 4.17 -9.29 1.17
CA ASP A 44 4.04 -10.12 2.39
C ASP A 44 4.99 -9.62 3.50
N SER A 45 6.20 -9.18 3.15
CA SER A 45 7.19 -8.61 4.09
C SER A 45 6.74 -7.27 4.67
N HIS A 46 6.22 -6.36 3.82
CA HIS A 46 5.66 -5.08 4.27
C HIS A 46 4.48 -5.30 5.23
N HIS A 47 3.56 -6.18 4.85
CA HIS A 47 2.42 -6.53 5.70
C HIS A 47 2.85 -7.11 7.05
N ALA A 48 3.83 -8.04 7.06
CA ALA A 48 4.36 -8.60 8.29
C ALA A 48 5.00 -7.53 9.20
N THR A 49 5.70 -6.56 8.61
CA THR A 49 6.36 -5.47 9.32
C THR A 49 5.34 -4.55 10.01
N ILE A 50 4.30 -4.13 9.29
CA ILE A 50 3.23 -3.28 9.84
C ILE A 50 2.46 -4.02 10.93
N ALA A 51 2.05 -5.27 10.66
CA ALA A 51 1.31 -6.08 11.63
C ALA A 51 2.12 -6.32 12.91
N HIS A 52 3.44 -6.52 12.79
CA HIS A 52 4.32 -6.68 13.95
C HIS A 52 4.38 -5.40 14.79
N SER A 53 4.55 -4.24 14.16
CA SER A 53 4.60 -2.94 14.83
C SER A 53 3.31 -2.66 15.62
N ILE A 54 2.13 -2.86 14.99
CA ILE A 54 0.83 -2.66 15.66
C ILE A 54 0.64 -3.64 16.81
N ARG A 55 0.95 -4.93 16.63
CA ARG A 55 0.86 -5.92 17.72
C ARG A 55 1.76 -5.57 18.88
N ARG A 56 2.96 -5.05 18.62
CA ARG A 56 3.88 -4.60 19.67
C ARG A 56 3.30 -3.40 20.41
N TYR A 57 2.69 -2.45 19.70
CA TYR A 57 2.07 -1.26 20.27
C TYR A 57 0.96 -1.64 21.27
N VAL A 58 0.09 -2.58 20.90
CA VAL A 58 -0.93 -3.13 21.81
C VAL A 58 -0.30 -3.87 22.99
N ARG A 59 0.72 -4.70 22.74
CA ARG A 59 1.37 -5.50 23.79
C ARG A 59 2.03 -4.66 24.89
N ILE A 60 2.48 -3.44 24.58
CA ILE A 60 3.08 -2.54 25.56
C ILE A 60 2.06 -1.62 26.25
N GLY A 61 0.76 -1.85 26.02
CA GLY A 61 -0.33 -1.24 26.79
C GLY A 61 -1.01 -0.04 26.13
N TYR A 62 -0.77 0.21 24.83
CA TYR A 62 -1.51 1.22 24.08
C TYR A 62 -2.75 0.64 23.41
N ASP A 63 -3.80 1.43 23.30
CA ASP A 63 -5.00 1.09 22.53
C ASP A 63 -4.88 1.58 21.08
N VAL A 64 -5.61 0.94 20.17
CA VAL A 64 -5.73 1.33 18.77
C VAL A 64 -7.21 1.54 18.48
N CYS A 65 -7.65 2.80 18.51
CA CYS A 65 -9.04 3.20 18.42
C CYS A 65 -9.37 3.90 17.09
N GLU A 66 -8.39 4.61 16.52
CA GLU A 66 -8.57 5.39 15.30
C GLU A 66 -7.29 5.39 14.44
N GLY A 67 -7.38 5.94 13.22
CA GLY A 67 -6.27 5.92 12.26
C GLY A 67 -4.98 6.56 12.79
N LYS A 68 -5.06 7.57 13.66
CA LYS A 68 -3.88 8.24 14.24
C LYS A 68 -3.06 7.30 15.14
N ASP A 69 -3.70 6.33 15.80
CA ASP A 69 -3.00 5.34 16.64
C ASP A 69 -2.17 4.39 15.77
N ILE A 70 -2.64 4.09 14.56
CA ILE A 70 -1.91 3.27 13.57
C ILE A 70 -0.68 4.02 13.07
N VAL A 71 -0.82 5.32 12.75
CA VAL A 71 0.31 6.20 12.40
C VAL A 71 1.35 6.20 13.51
N GLU A 72 0.91 6.38 14.75
CA GLU A 72 1.80 6.42 15.91
C GLU A 72 2.51 5.07 16.15
N ALA A 73 1.80 3.94 16.00
CA ALA A 73 2.38 2.61 16.11
C ALA A 73 3.47 2.36 15.04
N ALA A 74 3.28 2.89 13.83
CA ALA A 74 4.14 2.69 12.67
C ALA A 74 5.23 3.76 12.50
N LYS A 75 5.26 4.83 13.29
CA LYS A 75 6.10 6.03 13.07
C LYS A 75 7.61 5.79 12.95
N HIS A 76 8.10 4.66 13.47
CA HIS A 76 9.53 4.29 13.43
C HIS A 76 9.89 3.33 12.30
N LEU A 77 8.93 2.98 11.44
CA LEU A 77 9.17 2.18 10.24
C LEU A 77 9.71 3.11 9.16
N SER A 78 11.04 3.28 9.13
CA SER A 78 11.76 4.22 8.23
C SER A 78 11.50 4.03 6.73
N SER A 79 10.86 2.92 6.35
CA SER A 79 10.55 2.56 4.97
C SER A 79 9.07 2.74 4.61
N ILE A 80 8.24 3.28 5.52
CA ILE A 80 6.79 3.32 5.36
C ILE A 80 6.29 4.75 5.51
N SER A 81 5.67 5.26 4.45
CA SER A 81 4.80 6.42 4.53
C SER A 81 3.39 5.94 4.84
N LEU A 82 2.71 6.57 5.82
CA LEU A 82 1.34 6.24 6.18
C LEU A 82 0.43 7.44 5.90
N ALA A 83 -0.70 7.19 5.24
CA ALA A 83 -1.76 8.17 5.04
C ALA A 83 -3.02 7.69 5.78
N ASN A 84 -3.68 8.59 6.51
CA ASN A 84 -4.98 8.33 7.10
C ASN A 84 -6.06 8.70 6.09
N LEU A 85 -6.67 7.70 5.46
CA LEU A 85 -7.77 7.90 4.51
C LEU A 85 -9.09 7.89 5.31
N GLU A 86 -9.70 9.05 5.48
CA GLU A 86 -11.04 9.14 6.04
C GLU A 86 -12.06 8.99 4.89
N PRO A 87 -13.12 8.17 5.06
CA PRO A 87 -14.20 8.13 4.09
C PRO A 87 -14.92 9.49 4.06
N ASP A 88 -15.29 9.94 2.85
CA ASP A 88 -16.17 11.10 2.63
C ASP A 88 -17.58 10.89 3.23
#